data_AF-A0A838L031-F1
#
_entry.id   AF-A0A838L031-F1
#
_cell.length_a   1.000
_cell.length_b   1.000
_cell.length_c   1.000
_cell.angle_alpha   90.00
_cell.angle_beta   90.00
_cell.angle_gamma   90.00
#
_symmetry.space_group_name_H-M   'P 1'
#
loop_
_entity.id
_entity.type
_entity.pdbx_description
1 polymer ?
#
loop_
_entity_poly.entity_id
_entity_poly.type
_entity_poly.pdbx_seq_one_letter_code
_entity_poly.pdbx_strand_id
1 'polypeptide(L)'
;GQSEALAREMMRLQYSGARTRHIPLMLTEGGRQKIRARLGKFLDNTGRLYKAIQLVSETGVIVDTSKEPAYGYALGMVPGVDLRVLHLVRDPRAAAYSWAKKKRQPDSAEREFMHQKSPTQSAVLWDAWNAAIEALWRQMPAKYLRLRYEDFIADPRRSFEEILKLTGEEDAQLPLVGERAVKLGISHTVSGNPNRFDTGTVELRQDRAWQKEMKPRDRALVTALTLPLLTRYRYSVR
;
A
#
# COMPACT_ATOMS: atom_id res chain seq x y z
N GLY A 1 8.10 -21.78 17.77
CA GLY A 1 9.37 -21.74 18.52
C GLY A 1 10.35 -20.74 17.95
N GLN A 2 11.25 -21.17 17.06
CA GLN A 2 12.29 -20.30 16.47
C GLN A 2 11.73 -19.27 15.45
N SER A 3 10.67 -19.62 14.71
CA SER A 3 10.05 -18.72 13.72
C SER A 3 9.44 -17.46 14.36
N GLU A 4 8.77 -17.59 15.50
CA GLU A 4 8.17 -16.46 16.22
C GLU A 4 9.22 -15.51 16.82
N ALA A 5 10.29 -16.05 17.39
CA ALA A 5 11.38 -15.25 17.93
C ALA A 5 12.05 -14.42 16.83
N LEU A 6 12.32 -15.05 15.68
CA LEU A 6 12.85 -14.36 14.50
C LEU A 6 11.88 -13.29 13.98
N ALA A 7 10.57 -13.59 13.90
CA ALA A 7 9.57 -12.62 13.48
C ALA A 7 9.51 -11.39 14.41
N ARG A 8 9.53 -11.59 15.74
CA ARG A 8 9.59 -10.50 16.72
C ARG A 8 10.87 -9.69 16.59
N GLU A 9 12.01 -10.34 16.37
CA GLU A 9 13.28 -9.66 16.12
C GLU A 9 13.20 -8.80 14.85
N MET A 10 12.68 -9.35 13.75
CA MET A 10 12.53 -8.62 12.48
C MET A 10 11.63 -7.39 12.63
N MET A 11 10.50 -7.51 13.33
CA MET A 11 9.63 -6.36 13.64
C MET A 11 10.37 -5.29 14.46
N ARG A 12 11.14 -5.70 15.48
CA ARG A 12 11.94 -4.77 16.30
C ARG A 12 12.98 -4.03 15.46
N LEU A 13 13.70 -4.75 14.60
CA LEU A 13 14.69 -4.17 13.71
C LEU A 13 14.05 -3.21 12.71
N GLN A 14 12.95 -3.61 12.06
CA GLN A 14 12.18 -2.73 11.18
C GLN A 14 11.77 -1.45 11.91
N TYR A 15 11.19 -1.56 13.11
CA TYR A 15 10.72 -0.41 13.86
C TYR A 15 11.82 0.54 14.35
N SER A 16 13.07 0.08 14.39
CA SER A 16 14.22 0.92 14.75
C SER A 16 14.56 1.98 13.68
N GLY A 17 14.17 1.76 12.42
CA GLY A 17 14.56 2.61 11.29
C GLY A 17 13.46 2.89 10.25
N ALA A 18 12.40 2.09 10.19
CA ALA A 18 11.34 2.16 9.18
C ALA A 18 9.98 2.53 9.78
N ARG A 19 9.90 3.66 10.50
CA ARG A 19 8.66 4.24 11.03
C ARG A 19 8.40 5.59 10.38
N THR A 20 7.15 6.04 10.36
CA THR A 20 6.76 7.35 9.80
C THR A 20 7.60 8.51 10.35
N ARG A 21 7.94 8.49 11.64
CA ARG A 21 8.79 9.51 12.27
C ARG A 21 10.23 9.57 11.73
N HIS A 22 10.69 8.54 11.01
CA HIS A 22 12.02 8.49 10.41
C HIS A 22 12.06 9.00 8.97
N ILE A 23 10.91 9.31 8.36
CA ILE A 23 10.83 9.79 6.98
C ILE A 23 11.64 11.07 6.75
N PRO A 24 11.67 12.08 7.65
CA PRO A 24 12.56 13.22 7.48
C PRO A 24 14.05 12.85 7.35
N LEU A 25 14.51 11.81 8.05
CA LEU A 25 15.88 11.31 7.90
C LEU A 25 16.09 10.63 6.54
N MET A 26 15.09 9.94 6.02
CA MET A 26 15.15 9.28 4.70
C MET A 26 15.28 10.27 3.54
N LEU A 27 14.86 11.53 3.72
CA LEU A 27 14.93 12.56 2.69
C LEU A 27 16.34 13.17 2.53
N THR A 28 17.24 13.00 3.51
CA THR A 28 18.60 13.55 3.48
C THR A 28 19.64 12.45 3.30
N GLU A 29 20.77 12.75 2.66
CA GLU A 29 21.82 11.74 2.42
C GLU A 29 22.41 11.18 3.72
N GLY A 30 22.84 12.05 4.64
CA GLY A 30 23.36 11.61 5.93
C GLY A 30 22.33 10.88 6.79
N GLY A 31 21.05 11.26 6.70
CA GLY A 31 19.97 10.54 7.37
C GLY A 31 19.74 9.14 6.79
N ARG A 32 19.81 8.98 5.45
CA ARG A 32 19.73 7.66 4.79
C ARG A 32 20.85 6.72 5.24
N GLN A 33 22.08 7.22 5.35
CA GLN A 33 23.21 6.42 5.85
C GLN A 33 22.96 5.94 7.28
N LYS A 34 22.47 6.82 8.17
CA LYS A 34 22.12 6.46 9.55
C LYS A 34 21.00 5.42 9.62
N ILE A 35 19.96 5.55 8.79
CA ILE A 35 18.87 4.57 8.73
C ILE A 35 19.36 3.23 8.20
N ARG A 36 20.16 3.22 7.13
CA ARG A 36 20.76 1.99 6.58
C ARG A 36 21.59 1.26 7.63
N ALA A 37 22.43 1.96 8.39
CA ALA A 37 23.23 1.36 9.46
C ALA A 37 22.34 0.72 10.56
N ARG A 38 21.27 1.40 10.97
CA ARG A 38 20.30 0.86 11.94
C ARG A 38 19.55 -0.37 11.43
N LEU A 39 19.28 -0.41 10.13
CA LEU A 39 18.49 -1.46 9.49
C LEU A 39 19.35 -2.61 8.95
N GLY A 40 20.68 -2.61 9.07
CA GLY A 40 21.57 -3.59 8.42
C GLY A 40 21.09 -5.04 8.48
N LYS A 41 20.92 -5.59 9.69
CA LYS A 41 20.43 -6.98 9.88
C LYS A 41 19.03 -7.20 9.29
N PHE A 42 18.16 -6.19 9.34
CA PHE A 42 16.82 -6.27 8.73
C PHE A 42 16.91 -6.29 7.19
N LEU A 43 17.76 -5.47 6.59
CA LEU A 43 17.97 -5.42 5.15
C LEU A 43 18.55 -6.73 4.64
N ASP A 44 19.56 -7.28 5.34
CA ASP A 44 20.20 -8.55 4.97
C ASP A 44 19.21 -9.72 5.02
N ASN A 45 18.44 -9.82 6.11
CA ASN A 45 17.45 -10.88 6.26
C ASN A 45 16.29 -10.74 5.26
N THR A 46 15.83 -9.52 4.99
CA THR A 46 14.80 -9.26 3.97
C THR A 46 15.30 -9.62 2.58
N GLY A 47 16.56 -9.30 2.25
CA GLY A 47 17.18 -9.70 0.99
C GLY A 47 17.26 -11.22 0.81
N ARG A 48 17.64 -11.96 1.87
CA ARG A 48 17.60 -13.43 1.87
C ARG A 48 16.20 -13.97 1.67
N LEU A 49 15.20 -13.38 2.32
CA LEU A 49 13.79 -13.77 2.19
C LEU A 49 13.29 -13.57 0.75
N TYR A 50 13.48 -12.38 0.17
CA TYR A 50 13.05 -12.12 -1.21
C TYR A 50 13.78 -12.99 -2.22
N LYS A 51 15.08 -13.25 -2.03
CA LYS A 51 15.81 -14.20 -2.86
C LYS A 51 15.24 -15.62 -2.74
N ALA A 52 14.90 -16.06 -1.54
CA ALA A 52 14.27 -17.37 -1.33
C ALA A 52 12.88 -17.44 -1.98
N ILE A 53 12.07 -16.39 -1.87
CA ILE A 53 10.77 -16.30 -2.55
C ILE A 53 10.98 -16.45 -4.05
N GLN A 54 11.87 -15.65 -4.65
CA GLN A 54 12.18 -15.73 -6.09
C GLN A 54 12.64 -17.13 -6.52
N LEU A 55 13.49 -17.80 -5.74
CA LEU A 55 13.97 -19.15 -6.05
C LEU A 55 12.87 -20.21 -5.99
N VAL A 56 11.89 -20.05 -5.10
CA VAL A 56 10.78 -21.02 -4.94
C VAL A 56 9.63 -20.73 -5.90
N SER A 57 9.35 -19.46 -6.17
CA SER A 57 8.27 -19.05 -7.07
C SER A 57 8.68 -19.06 -8.53
N GLU A 58 9.98 -19.04 -8.82
CA GLU A 58 10.54 -18.91 -10.18
C GLU A 58 10.03 -17.64 -10.90
N THR A 59 9.72 -16.57 -10.15
CA THR A 59 9.17 -15.33 -10.70
C THR A 59 10.20 -14.19 -10.74
N GLY A 60 10.15 -13.40 -11.82
CA GLY A 60 10.96 -12.17 -11.95
C GLY A 60 10.45 -11.00 -11.10
N VAL A 61 9.15 -10.99 -10.79
CA VAL A 61 8.48 -9.93 -10.04
C VAL A 61 7.89 -10.47 -8.74
N ILE A 62 8.13 -9.75 -7.64
CA ILE A 62 7.51 -9.99 -6.33
C ILE A 62 6.63 -8.78 -5.99
N VAL A 63 5.36 -9.03 -5.71
CA VAL A 63 4.42 -7.98 -5.28
C VAL A 63 4.29 -8.01 -3.76
N ASP A 64 4.92 -7.06 -3.08
CA ASP A 64 4.75 -6.83 -1.63
C ASP A 64 3.78 -5.64 -1.41
N THR A 65 2.72 -5.86 -0.63
CA THR A 65 1.70 -4.83 -0.37
C THR A 65 1.85 -4.27 1.05
N SER A 66 2.09 -2.98 1.16
CA SER A 66 2.14 -2.27 2.45
C SER A 66 1.52 -0.89 2.32
N LYS A 67 1.03 -0.35 3.45
CA LYS A 67 0.57 1.04 3.56
C LYS A 67 1.60 1.95 4.22
N GLU A 68 2.73 1.40 4.66
CA GLU A 68 3.75 2.13 5.43
C GLU A 68 4.87 2.66 4.53
N PRO A 69 4.96 3.99 4.29
CA PRO A 69 5.96 4.54 3.38
C PRO A 69 7.39 4.29 3.85
N ALA A 70 7.65 4.36 5.16
CA ALA A 70 8.99 4.14 5.70
C ALA A 70 9.49 2.70 5.48
N TYR A 71 8.59 1.71 5.52
CA TYR A 71 8.93 0.32 5.18
C TYR A 71 9.25 0.19 3.70
N GLY A 72 8.39 0.70 2.81
CA GLY A 72 8.65 0.68 1.36
C GLY A 72 9.99 1.33 1.01
N TYR A 73 10.35 2.44 1.67
CA TYR A 73 11.63 3.10 1.43
C TYR A 73 12.83 2.29 1.92
N ALA A 74 12.68 1.59 3.05
CA ALA A 74 13.70 0.67 3.54
C ALA A 74 13.93 -0.51 2.57
N LEU A 75 12.89 -1.02 1.90
CA LEU A 75 13.04 -2.07 0.90
C LEU A 75 13.95 -1.65 -0.27
N GLY A 76 13.88 -0.38 -0.67
CA GLY A 76 14.78 0.17 -1.69
C GLY A 76 16.25 0.27 -1.24
N MET A 77 16.54 0.03 0.03
CA MET A 77 17.91 -0.05 0.56
C MET A 77 18.45 -1.49 0.60
N VAL A 78 17.62 -2.50 0.33
CA VAL A 78 18.04 -3.91 0.34
C VAL A 78 18.92 -4.17 -0.89
N PRO A 79 20.15 -4.68 -0.71
CA PRO A 79 21.02 -5.01 -1.84
C PRO A 79 20.36 -5.99 -2.80
N GLY A 80 20.39 -5.67 -4.10
CA GLY A 80 19.81 -6.51 -5.16
C GLY A 80 18.31 -6.33 -5.39
N VAL A 81 17.61 -5.49 -4.62
CA VAL A 81 16.19 -5.18 -4.87
C VAL A 81 16.06 -3.98 -5.82
N ASP A 82 15.51 -4.22 -7.01
CA ASP A 82 15.03 -3.15 -7.90
C ASP A 82 13.60 -2.74 -7.50
N LEU A 83 13.49 -1.87 -6.49
CA LEU A 83 12.19 -1.45 -5.99
C LEU A 83 11.45 -0.56 -6.99
N ARG A 84 10.23 -0.97 -7.35
CA ARG A 84 9.24 -0.16 -8.06
C ARG A 84 8.00 0.05 -7.19
N VAL A 85 7.42 1.24 -7.25
CA VAL A 85 6.37 1.69 -6.32
C VAL A 85 5.09 2.01 -7.08
N LEU A 86 4.07 1.17 -6.86
CA LEU A 86 2.68 1.49 -7.19
C LEU A 86 2.01 2.19 -6.01
N HIS A 87 1.85 3.51 -6.11
CA HIS A 87 1.15 4.33 -5.14
C HIS A 87 -0.33 4.40 -5.47
N LEU A 88 -1.08 3.42 -4.94
CA LEU A 88 -2.53 3.37 -5.07
C LEU A 88 -3.19 4.35 -4.08
N VAL A 89 -3.86 5.36 -4.62
CA VAL A 89 -4.59 6.39 -3.86
C VAL A 89 -6.09 6.14 -4.00
N ARG A 90 -6.84 6.29 -2.91
CA ARG A 90 -8.30 6.31 -2.92
C ARG A 90 -8.80 7.62 -2.35
N ASP A 91 -10.00 8.06 -2.74
CA ASP A 91 -10.64 9.25 -2.21
C ASP A 91 -10.57 9.26 -0.65
N PRO A 92 -10.08 10.34 -0.02
CA PRO A 92 -9.90 10.40 1.42
C PRO A 92 -11.21 10.19 2.19
N ARG A 93 -12.35 10.60 1.63
CA ARG A 93 -13.68 10.42 2.23
C ARG A 93 -14.09 8.96 2.22
N ALA A 94 -13.86 8.28 1.09
CA ALA A 94 -14.08 6.84 0.96
C ALA A 94 -13.17 6.03 1.90
N ALA A 95 -11.91 6.45 2.02
CA ALA A 95 -10.94 5.85 2.95
C ALA A 95 -11.37 6.03 4.41
N ALA A 96 -11.76 7.24 4.82
CA ALA A 96 -12.23 7.53 6.18
C ALA A 96 -13.49 6.74 6.53
N TYR A 97 -14.47 6.70 5.61
CA TYR A 97 -15.67 5.90 5.80
C TYR A 97 -15.35 4.40 5.89
N SER A 98 -14.40 3.88 5.10
CA SER A 98 -13.97 2.48 5.21
C SER A 98 -13.27 2.17 6.54
N TRP A 99 -12.50 3.10 7.12
CA TRP A 99 -11.87 2.93 8.43
C TRP A 99 -12.86 3.08 9.59
N ALA A 100 -14.00 3.71 9.37
CA ALA A 100 -15.07 3.81 10.36
C ALA A 100 -15.96 2.55 10.43
N LYS A 101 -15.97 1.70 9.38
CA LYS A 101 -16.77 0.47 9.37
C LYS A 101 -16.24 -0.56 10.37
N LYS A 102 -17.16 -1.27 11.04
CA LYS A 102 -16.82 -2.51 11.75
C LYS A 102 -16.60 -3.59 10.71
N LYS A 103 -15.36 -4.04 10.54
CA LYS A 103 -15.00 -5.21 9.73
C LYS A 103 -14.45 -6.27 10.64
N ARG A 104 -14.84 -7.54 10.43
CA ARG A 104 -14.24 -8.65 11.16
C ARG A 104 -12.75 -8.74 10.87
N GLN A 105 -11.95 -9.05 11.88
CA GLN A 105 -10.52 -9.27 11.75
C GLN A 105 -10.28 -10.78 11.65
N PRO A 106 -10.06 -11.35 10.46
CA PRO A 106 -9.94 -12.80 10.29
C PRO A 106 -8.69 -13.37 10.97
N ASP A 107 -7.64 -12.56 11.15
CA ASP A 107 -6.30 -13.03 11.55
C ASP A 107 -5.95 -12.77 13.03
N SER A 108 -6.94 -12.57 13.91
CA SER A 108 -6.71 -12.30 15.34
C SER A 108 -7.67 -13.06 16.22
N ALA A 109 -7.15 -13.99 17.02
CA ALA A 109 -7.92 -14.72 18.04
C ALA A 109 -8.46 -13.80 19.16
N GLU A 110 -7.80 -12.65 19.41
CA GLU A 110 -8.13 -11.74 20.51
C GLU A 110 -9.06 -10.58 20.12
N ARG A 111 -9.28 -10.33 18.82
CA ARG A 111 -10.01 -9.15 18.34
C ARG A 111 -11.01 -9.54 17.28
N GLU A 112 -12.28 -9.39 17.60
CA GLU A 112 -13.36 -9.71 16.66
C GLU A 112 -13.44 -8.69 15.50
N PHE A 113 -13.03 -7.43 15.72
CA PHE A 113 -13.14 -6.37 14.72
C PHE A 113 -11.83 -5.59 14.52
N MET A 114 -11.59 -5.15 13.28
CA MET A 114 -10.47 -4.26 12.93
C MET A 114 -10.57 -2.91 13.67
N HIS A 115 -9.42 -2.32 14.01
CA HIS A 115 -9.37 -1.03 14.70
C HIS A 115 -10.03 0.09 13.87
N GLN A 116 -11.08 0.69 14.41
CA GLN A 116 -11.77 1.81 13.79
C GLN A 116 -10.98 3.11 13.95
N LYS A 117 -11.03 4.01 12.98
CA LYS A 117 -10.44 5.35 13.11
C LYS A 117 -11.53 6.40 13.04
N SER A 118 -11.36 7.48 13.81
CA SER A 118 -12.22 8.65 13.64
C SER A 118 -11.97 9.30 12.26
N PRO A 119 -12.93 10.04 11.71
CA PRO A 119 -12.74 10.77 10.45
C PRO A 119 -11.50 11.65 10.45
N THR A 120 -11.25 12.40 11.53
CA THR A 120 -10.06 13.24 11.70
C THR A 120 -8.76 12.43 11.69
N GLN A 121 -8.71 11.34 12.47
CA GLN A 121 -7.53 10.47 12.50
C GLN A 121 -7.25 9.86 11.13
N SER A 122 -8.29 9.44 10.41
CA SER A 122 -8.15 8.90 9.06
C SER A 122 -7.68 9.94 8.07
N ALA A 123 -8.19 11.18 8.13
CA ALA A 123 -7.78 12.27 7.26
C ALA A 123 -6.29 12.61 7.44
N VAL A 124 -5.88 12.85 8.69
CA VAL A 124 -4.47 13.17 9.02
C VAL A 124 -3.54 12.04 8.59
N LEU A 125 -3.92 10.77 8.84
CA LEU A 125 -3.10 9.63 8.44
C LEU A 125 -3.02 9.50 6.91
N TRP A 126 -4.13 9.72 6.21
CA TRP A 126 -4.18 9.72 4.76
C TRP A 126 -3.25 10.79 4.20
N ASP A 127 -3.32 12.03 4.70
CA ASP A 127 -2.44 13.10 4.22
C ASP A 127 -0.97 12.80 4.51
N ALA A 128 -0.65 12.40 5.74
CA ALA A 128 0.72 12.13 6.16
C ALA A 128 1.37 11.01 5.33
N TRP A 129 0.64 9.91 5.06
CA TRP A 129 1.17 8.80 4.27
C TRP A 129 1.31 9.16 2.79
N ASN A 130 0.28 9.77 2.20
CA ASN A 130 0.30 10.17 0.79
C ASN A 130 1.39 11.22 0.51
N ALA A 131 1.53 12.24 1.37
CA ALA A 131 2.58 13.24 1.25
C ALA A 131 3.98 12.62 1.39
N ALA A 132 4.15 11.68 2.33
CA ALA A 132 5.41 11.00 2.52
C ALA A 132 5.81 10.15 1.30
N ILE A 133 4.87 9.44 0.69
CA ILE A 133 5.14 8.66 -0.53
C ILE A 133 5.56 9.61 -1.66
N GLU A 134 4.83 10.71 -1.86
CA GLU A 134 5.20 11.71 -2.87
C GLU A 134 6.60 12.31 -2.62
N ALA A 135 6.95 12.60 -1.36
CA ALA A 135 8.25 13.15 -1.01
C ALA A 135 9.41 12.19 -1.31
N LEU A 136 9.19 10.88 -1.14
CA LEU A 136 10.22 9.86 -1.31
C LEU A 136 10.41 9.43 -2.77
N TRP A 137 9.34 9.36 -3.57
CA TRP A 137 9.40 8.69 -4.88
C TRP A 137 8.96 9.53 -6.08
N ARG A 138 8.30 10.67 -5.91
CA ARG A 138 7.76 11.42 -7.06
C ARG A 138 8.82 11.83 -8.09
N GLN A 139 10.06 12.02 -7.66
CA GLN A 139 11.17 12.40 -8.54
C GLN A 139 11.80 11.20 -9.28
N MET A 140 11.24 9.99 -9.13
CA MET A 140 11.73 8.75 -9.76
C MET A 140 10.68 8.17 -10.72
N PRO A 141 10.30 8.87 -11.80
CA PRO A 141 9.17 8.48 -12.66
C PRO A 141 9.32 7.10 -13.31
N ALA A 142 10.56 6.63 -13.54
CA ALA A 142 10.82 5.29 -14.08
C ALA A 142 10.48 4.15 -13.09
N LYS A 143 10.38 4.45 -11.79
CA LYS A 143 10.14 3.46 -10.71
C LYS A 143 8.90 3.78 -9.87
N TYR A 144 8.10 4.77 -10.27
CA TYR A 144 6.97 5.25 -9.49
C TYR A 144 5.76 5.51 -10.36
N LEU A 145 4.65 4.84 -10.04
CA LEU A 145 3.34 5.08 -10.64
C LEU A 145 2.35 5.45 -9.55
N ARG A 146 1.74 6.63 -9.66
CA ARG A 146 0.58 7.00 -8.83
C ARG A 146 -0.70 6.67 -9.59
N LEU A 147 -1.51 5.78 -9.03
CA LEU A 147 -2.76 5.31 -9.62
C LEU A 147 -3.92 5.60 -8.66
N ARG A 148 -5.05 6.08 -9.17
CA ARG A 148 -6.27 6.22 -8.36
C ARG A 148 -7.05 4.93 -8.42
N TYR A 149 -7.55 4.47 -7.28
CA TYR A 149 -8.48 3.35 -7.18
C TYR A 149 -9.69 3.56 -8.09
N GLU A 150 -10.20 4.78 -8.16
CA GLU A 150 -11.36 5.12 -8.97
C GLU A 150 -11.07 5.01 -10.48
N ASP A 151 -9.85 5.34 -10.91
CA ASP A 151 -9.43 5.16 -12.31
C ASP A 151 -9.21 3.69 -12.63
N PHE A 152 -8.60 2.94 -11.70
CA PHE A 152 -8.44 1.48 -11.83
C PHE A 152 -9.77 0.76 -12.03
N ILE A 153 -10.82 1.16 -11.32
CA ILE A 153 -12.14 0.55 -11.49
C ILE A 153 -12.86 1.08 -12.75
N ALA A 154 -12.63 2.33 -13.12
CA ALA A 154 -13.26 2.93 -14.30
C ALA A 154 -12.73 2.31 -15.60
N ASP A 155 -11.41 2.11 -15.68
CA ASP A 155 -10.69 1.51 -16.82
C ASP A 155 -9.59 0.56 -16.31
N PRO A 156 -9.97 -0.69 -15.98
CA PRO A 156 -9.03 -1.69 -15.46
C PRO A 156 -7.93 -2.04 -16.46
N ARG A 157 -8.26 -2.11 -17.75
CA ARG A 157 -7.31 -2.48 -18.82
C ARG A 157 -6.15 -1.50 -18.88
N ARG A 158 -6.46 -0.22 -19.07
CA ARG A 158 -5.43 0.83 -19.09
C ARG A 158 -4.58 0.82 -17.83
N SER A 159 -5.21 0.63 -16.67
CA SER A 159 -4.51 0.66 -15.40
C SER A 159 -3.56 -0.53 -15.24
N PHE A 160 -3.93 -1.72 -15.70
CA PHE A 160 -3.02 -2.86 -15.74
C PHE A 160 -1.87 -2.63 -16.73
N GLU A 161 -2.14 -2.08 -17.91
CA GLU A 161 -1.09 -1.76 -18.90
C GLU A 161 -0.05 -0.77 -18.32
N GLU A 162 -0.50 0.25 -17.59
CA GLU A 162 0.40 1.19 -16.89
C GLU A 162 1.22 0.48 -15.78
N ILE A 163 0.63 -0.48 -15.07
CA ILE A 163 1.33 -1.29 -14.05
C ILE A 163 2.35 -2.23 -14.67
N LEU A 164 2.00 -2.92 -15.77
CA LEU A 164 2.91 -3.83 -16.47
C LEU A 164 4.10 -3.06 -17.07
N LYS A 165 3.84 -1.86 -17.61
CA LYS A 165 4.90 -0.95 -18.04
C LYS A 165 5.79 -0.50 -16.87
N LEU A 166 5.20 -0.25 -15.69
CA LEU A 166 5.98 0.03 -14.50
C LEU A 166 6.89 -1.16 -14.17
N THR A 167 6.47 -2.41 -14.34
CA THR A 167 7.31 -3.58 -13.99
C THR A 167 8.24 -4.04 -15.12
N GLY A 168 8.03 -3.58 -16.36
CA GLY A 168 8.73 -4.10 -17.54
C GLY A 168 8.20 -5.45 -18.00
N GLU A 169 6.92 -5.73 -17.73
CA GLU A 169 6.22 -6.98 -18.05
C GLU A 169 5.09 -6.72 -19.06
N GLU A 170 5.31 -5.84 -20.04
CA GLU A 170 4.27 -5.39 -20.99
C GLU A 170 3.62 -6.52 -21.80
N ASP A 171 4.35 -7.62 -22.02
CA ASP A 171 3.86 -8.79 -22.77
C ASP A 171 3.03 -9.75 -21.90
N ALA A 172 2.90 -9.49 -20.59
CA ALA A 172 2.13 -10.35 -19.70
C ALA A 172 0.62 -10.29 -20.00
N GLN A 173 -0.04 -11.45 -19.90
CA GLN A 173 -1.49 -11.51 -20.08
C GLN A 173 -2.24 -10.80 -18.95
N LEU A 174 -3.16 -9.91 -19.31
CA LEU A 174 -4.02 -9.26 -18.33
C LEU A 174 -4.97 -10.27 -17.68
N PRO A 175 -5.15 -10.24 -16.34
CA PRO A 175 -6.05 -11.16 -15.63
C PRO A 175 -7.54 -10.80 -15.83
N LEU A 176 -7.89 -10.05 -16.89
CA LEU A 176 -9.22 -9.52 -17.11
C LEU A 176 -10.15 -10.57 -17.73
N VAL A 177 -11.36 -10.64 -17.18
CA VAL A 177 -12.49 -11.38 -17.73
C VAL A 177 -13.54 -10.35 -18.15
N GLY A 178 -13.61 -10.07 -19.45
CA GLY A 178 -14.42 -8.95 -19.96
C GLY A 178 -13.86 -7.58 -19.56
N GLU A 179 -14.74 -6.59 -19.38
CA GLU A 179 -14.34 -5.20 -19.11
C GLU A 179 -14.12 -4.89 -17.61
N ARG A 180 -14.83 -5.58 -16.72
CA ARG A 180 -14.92 -5.24 -15.29
C ARG A 180 -14.81 -6.41 -14.35
N ALA A 181 -14.22 -7.52 -14.76
CA ALA A 181 -13.91 -8.61 -13.85
C ALA A 181 -12.46 -9.05 -13.99
N VAL A 182 -11.92 -9.63 -12.92
CA VAL A 182 -10.58 -10.22 -12.89
C VAL A 182 -10.67 -11.65 -12.42
N LYS A 183 -9.81 -12.52 -12.97
CA LYS A 183 -9.63 -13.88 -12.49
C LYS A 183 -8.52 -13.90 -11.46
N LEU A 184 -8.88 -14.04 -10.19
CA LEU A 184 -7.94 -14.14 -9.09
C LEU A 184 -7.53 -15.60 -8.86
N GLY A 185 -6.22 -15.84 -8.84
CA GLY A 185 -5.64 -17.07 -8.33
C GLY A 185 -5.52 -17.06 -6.80
N ILE A 186 -4.86 -18.08 -6.25
CA ILE A 186 -4.50 -18.11 -4.84
C ILE A 186 -3.42 -17.05 -4.57
N SER A 187 -3.68 -16.16 -3.63
CA SER A 187 -2.70 -15.18 -3.16
C SER A 187 -1.96 -15.70 -1.93
N HIS A 188 -0.71 -15.28 -1.75
CA HIS A 188 0.09 -15.58 -0.55
C HIS A 188 -0.11 -14.52 0.56
N THR A 189 -1.23 -13.79 0.53
CA THR A 189 -1.52 -12.77 1.55
C THR A 189 -1.99 -13.43 2.83
N VAL A 190 -1.39 -13.04 3.95
CA VAL A 190 -1.68 -13.61 5.28
C VAL A 190 -2.55 -12.72 6.14
N SER A 191 -2.89 -11.51 5.66
CA SER A 191 -3.77 -10.59 6.37
C SER A 191 -4.35 -9.48 5.51
N GLY A 192 -5.48 -8.92 5.95
CA GLY A 192 -6.03 -7.66 5.47
C GLY A 192 -7.55 -7.66 5.37
N ASN A 193 -8.07 -6.95 4.36
CA ASN A 193 -9.52 -6.96 4.09
C ASN A 193 -9.95 -8.37 3.68
N PRO A 194 -11.07 -8.93 4.17
CA PRO A 194 -11.49 -10.30 3.86
C PRO A 194 -11.54 -10.61 2.36
N ASN A 195 -11.93 -9.65 1.53
CA ASN A 195 -11.95 -9.79 0.07
C ASN A 195 -10.57 -10.09 -0.56
N ARG A 196 -9.46 -10.00 0.19
CA ARG A 196 -8.13 -10.39 -0.29
C ARG A 196 -7.96 -11.91 -0.44
N PHE A 197 -8.85 -12.67 0.20
CA PHE A 197 -8.88 -14.13 0.15
C PHE A 197 -9.87 -14.67 -0.90
N ASP A 198 -10.57 -13.79 -1.62
CA ASP A 198 -11.47 -14.17 -2.71
C ASP A 198 -10.65 -14.79 -3.85
N THR A 199 -11.15 -15.89 -4.42
CA THR A 199 -10.55 -16.58 -5.57
C THR A 199 -11.58 -16.75 -6.68
N GLY A 200 -11.11 -16.94 -7.92
CA GLY A 200 -11.97 -17.06 -9.09
C GLY A 200 -12.31 -15.71 -9.71
N THR A 201 -13.44 -15.62 -10.40
CA THR A 201 -13.86 -14.39 -11.10
C THR A 201 -14.45 -13.40 -10.11
N VAL A 202 -13.79 -12.25 -9.95
CA VAL A 202 -14.21 -11.16 -9.07
C VAL A 202 -14.57 -9.93 -9.90
N GLU A 203 -15.77 -9.41 -9.69
CA GLU A 203 -16.23 -8.17 -10.31
C GLU A 203 -15.54 -6.96 -9.65
N LEU A 204 -14.96 -6.10 -10.49
CA LEU A 204 -14.38 -4.82 -10.11
C LEU A 204 -15.48 -3.78 -9.97
N ARG A 205 -16.02 -3.68 -8.75
CA ARG A 205 -17.06 -2.70 -8.41
C ARG A 205 -16.53 -1.55 -7.57
N GLN A 206 -16.88 -0.33 -7.97
CA GLN A 206 -16.55 0.87 -7.21
C GLN A 206 -17.44 0.96 -5.98
N ASP A 207 -16.84 0.98 -4.79
CA ASP A 207 -17.57 1.24 -3.56
C ASP A 207 -17.83 2.75 -3.38
N ARG A 208 -19.10 3.12 -3.63
CA ARG A 208 -19.66 4.47 -3.52
C ARG A 208 -20.54 4.67 -2.28
N ALA A 209 -20.59 3.70 -1.35
CA ALA A 209 -21.49 3.76 -0.19
C ALA A 209 -21.26 5.01 0.67
N TRP A 210 -20.02 5.46 0.77
CA TRP A 210 -19.63 6.68 1.50
C TRP A 210 -20.36 7.94 1.02
N GLN A 211 -20.81 8.01 -0.24
CA GLN A 211 -21.51 9.19 -0.75
C GLN A 211 -22.89 9.35 -0.13
N LYS A 212 -23.54 8.24 0.21
CA LYS A 212 -24.89 8.19 0.77
C LYS A 212 -24.90 8.00 2.29
N GLU A 213 -23.97 7.20 2.81
CA GLU A 213 -24.01 6.74 4.21
C GLU A 213 -23.06 7.49 5.14
N MET A 214 -22.05 8.20 4.62
CA MET A 214 -21.17 9.00 5.45
C MET A 214 -21.92 10.25 5.94
N LYS A 215 -21.84 10.53 7.25
CA LYS A 215 -22.45 11.75 7.82
C LYS A 215 -21.93 12.99 7.09
N PRO A 216 -22.79 13.93 6.66
CA PRO A 216 -22.36 15.11 5.90
C PRO A 216 -21.26 15.93 6.60
N ARG A 217 -21.36 16.06 7.93
CA ARG A 217 -20.35 16.75 8.76
C ARG A 217 -18.98 16.08 8.69
N ASP A 218 -18.93 14.74 8.73
CA ASP A 218 -17.68 13.97 8.72
C ASP A 218 -17.08 14.05 7.31
N ARG A 219 -17.93 14.02 6.27
CA ARG A 219 -17.52 14.20 4.88
C ARG A 219 -16.90 15.58 4.67
N ALA A 220 -17.56 16.65 5.13
CA ALA A 220 -17.06 18.01 5.03
C ALA A 220 -15.73 18.19 5.80
N LEU A 221 -15.64 17.63 7.01
CA LEU A 221 -14.42 17.65 7.81
C LEU A 221 -13.24 16.97 7.09
N VAL A 222 -13.45 15.75 6.58
CA VAL A 222 -12.40 15.03 5.84
C VAL A 222 -12.00 15.77 4.57
N THR A 223 -12.97 16.31 3.81
CA THR A 223 -12.68 17.16 2.65
C THR A 223 -11.80 18.35 3.04
N ALA A 224 -12.15 19.07 4.09
CA ALA A 224 -11.43 20.27 4.52
C ALA A 224 -9.99 19.94 4.95
N LEU A 225 -9.81 18.89 5.76
CA LEU A 225 -8.49 18.49 6.24
C LEU A 225 -7.57 17.99 5.12
N THR A 226 -8.13 17.29 4.13
CA THR A 226 -7.35 16.67 3.04
C THR A 226 -7.29 17.53 1.76
N LEU A 227 -7.85 18.74 1.78
CA LEU A 227 -8.09 19.58 0.59
C LEU A 227 -6.85 19.74 -0.32
N PRO A 228 -5.63 19.99 0.20
CA PRO A 228 -4.46 20.18 -0.66
C PRO A 228 -4.11 18.94 -1.49
N LEU A 229 -4.14 17.76 -0.87
CA LEU A 229 -3.82 16.50 -1.56
C LEU A 229 -5.01 15.96 -2.35
N LEU A 230 -6.23 16.21 -1.90
CA LEU A 230 -7.46 15.92 -2.63
C LEU A 230 -7.45 16.61 -4.00
N THR A 231 -7.13 17.91 -4.04
CA THR A 231 -7.01 18.67 -5.29
C THR A 231 -5.81 18.23 -6.12
N ARG A 232 -4.66 17.98 -5.50
CA ARG A 232 -3.46 17.42 -6.16
C ARG A 232 -3.74 16.10 -6.88
N TYR A 233 -4.58 15.25 -6.29
CA TYR A 233 -4.96 13.95 -6.85
C TYR A 233 -6.24 14.03 -7.70
N ARG A 234 -6.69 15.24 -8.05
CA ARG A 234 -7.83 15.49 -8.94
C ARG A 234 -9.14 14.85 -8.44
N TYR A 235 -9.32 14.76 -7.14
CA TYR A 235 -10.60 14.42 -6.55
C TYR A 235 -11.51 15.66 -6.52
N SER A 236 -12.82 15.44 -6.64
CA SER A 236 -13.80 16.53 -6.49
C SER A 236 -13.84 17.00 -5.04
N VAL A 237 -13.82 18.32 -4.82
CA VAL A 237 -14.03 18.92 -3.49
C VAL A 237 -15.49 18.77 -3.03
N ARG A 238 -16.41 18.74 -3.99
CA ARG A 238 -17.85 18.50 -3.76
C ARG A 238 -18.11 17.00 -3.59
#